data_AF-A0ABD1EUJ3-F1
#
_entry.id   AF-A0ABD1EUJ3-F1
#
_cell.length_a   1.000
_cell.length_b   1.000
_cell.length_c   1.000
_cell.angle_alpha   90.00
_cell.angle_beta   90.00
_cell.angle_gamma   90.00
#
_symmetry.space_group_name_H-M   'P 1'
#
loop_
_entity.id
_entity.type
_entity.pdbx_description
1 polymer ?
#
loop_
_entity_poly.entity_id
_entity_poly.type
_entity_poly.pdbx_seq_one_letter_code
_entity_poly.pdbx_strand_id
1 'polypeptide(L)'
;MGVLCNSPIHEKFQALVMTLLHFKTYVPNVSDKIRDFCIDNTGVTHEIVEALLANPDKEMINEESCYVHCVLIETGFLAENGEINIKQFEHLKGNKFSDIDLNCLKSIQVLEHCNETMLLRTCNA
;
A
#
# COMPACT_ATOMS: atom_id res chain seq x y z
N MET A 1 11.60 19.20 22.41
CA MET A 1 10.31 18.52 22.20
C MET A 1 10.25 18.13 20.74
N GLY A 2 10.08 16.85 20.44
CA GLY A 2 10.11 16.30 19.09
C GLY A 2 10.66 14.89 19.13
N VAL A 3 9.87 13.95 19.64
CA VAL A 3 10.20 12.53 19.56
C VAL A 3 10.04 12.15 18.09
N LEU A 4 11.15 11.92 17.41
CA LEU A 4 11.20 11.25 16.11
C LEU A 4 10.58 9.86 16.30
N CYS A 5 9.41 9.62 15.74
CA CYS A 5 8.76 8.31 15.75
C CYS A 5 9.48 7.34 14.80
N ASN A 6 10.71 6.94 15.15
CA ASN A 6 11.37 5.75 14.59
C ASN A 6 10.75 4.50 15.22
N SER A 7 9.57 4.11 14.74
CA SER A 7 8.98 2.82 15.09
C SER A 7 9.25 1.82 13.95
N PRO A 8 9.89 0.66 14.22
CA PRO A 8 10.15 -0.38 13.21
C PRO A 8 8.88 -0.99 12.57
N ILE A 9 7.71 -0.57 13.06
CA ILE A 9 6.37 -1.00 12.67
C ILE A 9 5.88 -0.21 11.44
N HIS A 10 6.20 1.09 11.37
CA HIS A 10 5.84 1.94 10.23
C HIS A 10 6.65 1.54 8.99
N GLU A 11 7.94 1.22 9.19
CA GLU A 11 8.88 0.80 8.13
C GLU A 11 8.43 -0.46 7.37
N LYS A 12 7.66 -1.38 7.98
CA LYS A 12 7.35 -2.69 7.38
C LYS A 12 6.11 -2.69 6.49
N PHE A 13 5.05 -2.00 6.88
CA PHE A 13 3.91 -1.78 5.99
C PHE A 13 4.30 -0.83 4.84
N GLN A 14 5.18 0.12 5.11
CA GLN A 14 5.83 0.90 4.06
C GLN A 14 6.71 0.06 3.18
N ALA A 15 7.49 -0.88 3.74
CA ALA A 15 8.23 -1.84 2.94
C ALA A 15 7.29 -2.69 2.10
N LEU A 16 6.05 -2.97 2.53
CA LEU A 16 5.01 -3.62 1.71
C LEU A 16 4.57 -2.71 0.56
N VAL A 17 4.16 -1.48 0.83
CA VAL A 17 3.73 -0.51 -0.21
C VAL A 17 4.88 -0.22 -1.18
N MET A 18 6.08 0.02 -0.66
CA MET A 18 7.31 0.16 -1.45
C MET A 18 7.68 -1.14 -2.15
N THR A 19 7.38 -2.30 -1.58
CA THR A 19 7.58 -3.58 -2.26
C THR A 19 6.66 -3.68 -3.46
N LEU A 20 5.38 -3.37 -3.29
CA LEU A 20 4.43 -3.34 -4.40
C LEU A 20 4.84 -2.30 -5.44
N LEU A 21 5.29 -1.11 -5.03
CA LEU A 21 5.61 -0.01 -5.94
C LEU A 21 7.01 -0.07 -6.58
N HIS A 22 7.99 -0.73 -5.97
CA HIS A 22 9.38 -0.83 -6.47
C HIS A 22 9.80 -2.25 -6.89
N PHE A 23 8.97 -3.29 -6.73
CA PHE A 23 9.44 -4.65 -7.04
C PHE A 23 9.40 -4.99 -8.52
N LYS A 24 10.60 -5.01 -9.09
CA LYS A 24 10.95 -5.81 -10.26
C LYS A 24 10.98 -7.33 -9.99
N THR A 25 10.69 -7.84 -8.79
CA THR A 25 11.13 -9.21 -8.41
C THR A 25 10.19 -10.13 -7.62
N TYR A 26 8.98 -9.75 -7.16
CA TYR A 26 8.14 -10.73 -6.39
C TYR A 26 6.61 -10.66 -6.57
N VAL A 27 6.14 -9.78 -7.44
CA VAL A 27 4.91 -9.95 -8.22
C VAL A 27 5.38 -9.81 -9.66
N PRO A 28 4.96 -10.62 -10.64
CA PRO A 28 5.32 -10.34 -12.03
C PRO A 28 4.65 -9.01 -12.43
N ASN A 29 5.37 -7.92 -12.16
CA ASN A 29 5.17 -6.53 -12.53
C ASN A 29 4.03 -5.75 -11.83
N VAL A 30 4.37 -4.88 -10.87
CA VAL A 30 3.88 -3.50 -11.02
C VAL A 30 4.74 -2.89 -12.12
N SER A 31 4.32 -3.17 -13.37
CA SER A 31 5.00 -2.63 -14.53
C SER A 31 4.84 -1.11 -14.52
N ASP A 32 5.71 -0.42 -15.26
CA ASP A 32 5.46 0.97 -15.64
C ASP A 32 4.01 1.17 -16.12
N LYS A 33 3.37 0.14 -16.72
CA LYS A 33 1.95 0.19 -17.09
C LYS A 33 0.99 0.35 -15.92
N ILE A 34 1.17 -0.35 -14.79
CA ILE A 34 0.29 -0.20 -13.62
C ILE A 34 0.53 1.16 -12.97
N ARG A 35 1.79 1.58 -12.86
CA ARG A 35 2.13 2.92 -12.36
C ARG A 35 1.46 3.99 -13.22
N ASP A 36 1.70 3.97 -14.51
CA ASP A 36 1.20 4.97 -15.46
C ASP A 36 -0.33 4.93 -15.53
N PHE A 37 -0.94 3.73 -15.50
CA PHE A 37 -2.39 3.57 -15.41
C PHE A 37 -2.96 4.20 -14.14
N CYS A 38 -2.37 3.94 -12.97
CA CYS A 38 -2.86 4.50 -11.72
C CYS A 38 -2.59 6.01 -11.61
N ILE A 39 -1.52 6.52 -12.21
CA ILE A 39 -1.28 7.96 -12.38
C ILE A 39 -2.44 8.57 -13.19
N ASP A 40 -2.73 8.02 -14.36
CA ASP A 40 -3.79 8.52 -15.25
C ASP A 40 -5.18 8.41 -14.61
N ASN A 41 -5.47 7.29 -13.93
CA ASN A 41 -6.78 7.03 -13.33
C ASN A 41 -7.06 7.92 -12.12
N THR A 42 -6.04 8.26 -11.34
CA THR A 42 -6.21 9.08 -10.12
C THR A 42 -5.92 10.56 -10.34
N GLY A 43 -5.30 10.92 -11.47
CA GLY A 43 -4.92 12.31 -11.77
C GLY A 43 -3.74 12.84 -10.95
N VAL A 44 -3.04 11.98 -10.21
CA VAL A 44 -1.80 12.36 -9.52
C VAL A 44 -0.69 12.64 -10.53
N THR A 45 0.30 13.42 -10.15
CA THR A 45 1.47 13.65 -11.00
C THR A 45 2.54 12.58 -10.74
N HIS A 46 3.41 12.38 -11.73
CA HIS A 46 4.62 11.57 -11.55
C HIS A 46 5.46 12.08 -10.37
N GLU A 47 5.57 13.40 -10.19
CA GLU A 47 6.30 14.01 -9.07
C GLU A 47 5.71 13.63 -7.70
N ILE A 48 4.37 13.57 -7.58
CA ILE A 48 3.70 13.13 -6.34
C ILE A 48 4.02 11.66 -6.07
N VAL A 49 3.96 10.80 -7.09
CA VAL A 49 4.32 9.38 -6.96
C VAL A 49 5.79 9.25 -6.58
N GLU A 50 6.71 9.95 -7.25
CA GLU A 50 8.13 9.95 -6.90
C GLU A 50 8.38 10.46 -5.47
N ALA A 51 7.66 11.48 -5.02
CA ALA A 51 7.76 12.00 -3.66
C ALA A 51 7.20 11.01 -2.61
N LEU A 52 6.15 10.26 -2.95
CA LEU A 52 5.63 9.17 -2.12
C LEU A 52 6.67 8.04 -1.99
N LEU A 53 7.32 7.71 -3.10
CA LEU A 53 8.38 6.70 -3.17
C LEU A 53 9.67 7.13 -2.46
N ALA A 54 10.04 8.41 -2.53
CA ALA A 54 11.24 8.96 -1.92
C ALA A 54 11.11 9.12 -0.40
N ASN A 55 9.90 9.31 0.10
CA ASN A 55 9.63 9.46 1.54
C ASN A 55 8.37 8.67 1.94
N PRO A 56 8.50 7.34 2.12
CA PRO A 56 7.37 6.49 2.51
C PRO A 56 6.90 6.75 3.95
N ASP A 57 7.71 7.44 4.75
CA ASP A 57 7.41 7.85 6.14
C ASP A 57 6.45 8.99 6.28
N LYS A 58 6.25 9.77 5.21
CA LYS A 58 5.27 10.84 5.26
C LYS A 58 3.86 10.28 5.41
N GLU A 59 3.03 11.06 6.09
CA GLU A 59 1.60 10.86 6.07
C GLU A 59 1.13 11.04 4.63
N MET A 60 0.36 10.07 4.12
CA MET A 60 -0.13 10.14 2.74
C MET A 60 -1.22 11.19 2.66
N ILE A 61 -1.13 12.06 1.67
CA ILE A 61 -2.26 12.91 1.31
C ILE A 61 -3.34 12.07 0.61
N ASN A 62 -4.54 12.63 0.42
CA ASN A 62 -5.67 11.90 -0.17
C ASN A 62 -5.34 11.35 -1.56
N GLU A 63 -4.67 12.17 -2.37
CA GLU A 63 -4.22 11.85 -3.72
C GLU A 63 -3.30 10.62 -3.74
N GLU A 64 -2.33 10.58 -2.82
CA GLU A 64 -1.40 9.47 -2.67
C GLU A 64 -2.10 8.20 -2.19
N SER A 65 -3.04 8.34 -1.25
CA SER A 65 -3.84 7.21 -0.75
C SER A 65 -4.67 6.60 -1.87
N CYS A 66 -5.24 7.42 -2.75
CA CYS A 66 -6.01 6.94 -3.88
C CYS A 66 -5.15 6.29 -4.97
N TYR A 67 -3.95 6.81 -5.20
CA TYR A 67 -2.96 6.13 -6.06
C TYR A 67 -2.61 4.75 -5.51
N VAL A 68 -2.30 4.62 -4.22
CA VAL A 68 -2.00 3.32 -3.58
C VAL A 68 -3.20 2.38 -3.63
N HIS A 69 -4.42 2.89 -3.45
CA HIS A 69 -5.65 2.12 -3.59
C HIS A 69 -5.75 1.46 -4.98
N CYS A 70 -5.55 2.27 -6.03
CA CYS A 70 -5.54 1.78 -7.41
C CYS A 70 -4.50 0.66 -7.60
N VAL A 71 -3.26 0.87 -7.11
CA VAL A 71 -2.20 -0.14 -7.22
C VAL A 71 -2.60 -1.44 -6.52
N LEU A 72 -3.24 -1.36 -5.36
CA LEU A 72 -3.68 -2.55 -4.63
C LEU A 72 -4.80 -3.32 -5.35
N ILE A 73 -5.69 -2.63 -6.06
CA ILE A 73 -6.69 -3.27 -6.95
C ILE A 73 -5.97 -3.97 -8.10
N GLU A 74 -5.12 -3.26 -8.83
CA GLU A 74 -4.43 -3.78 -10.01
C GLU A 74 -3.48 -4.95 -9.71
N THR A 75 -2.98 -5.01 -8.47
CA THR A 75 -2.14 -6.11 -7.99
C THR A 75 -2.94 -7.23 -7.29
N GLY A 76 -4.26 -7.07 -7.16
CA GLY A 76 -5.18 -8.07 -6.62
C GLY A 76 -5.20 -8.18 -5.09
N PHE A 77 -4.59 -7.23 -4.38
CA PHE A 77 -4.68 -7.11 -2.92
C PHE A 77 -6.03 -6.55 -2.48
N LEU A 78 -6.66 -5.75 -3.32
CA LEU A 78 -8.05 -5.36 -3.22
C LEU A 78 -8.83 -5.90 -4.43
N ALA A 79 -10.09 -6.22 -4.25
CA ALA A 79 -11.03 -6.32 -5.37
C ALA A 79 -11.49 -4.92 -5.81
N GLU A 80 -12.12 -4.82 -6.98
CA GLU A 80 -12.61 -3.53 -7.54
C GLU A 80 -13.59 -2.79 -6.61
N ASN A 81 -14.29 -3.52 -5.73
CA ASN A 81 -15.19 -2.96 -4.72
C ASN A 81 -14.48 -2.54 -3.42
N GLY A 82 -13.15 -2.62 -3.36
CA GLY A 82 -12.36 -2.34 -2.17
C GLY A 82 -12.27 -3.48 -1.15
N GLU A 83 -12.82 -4.67 -1.44
CA GLU A 83 -12.71 -5.83 -0.55
C GLU A 83 -11.27 -6.32 -0.44
N ILE A 84 -10.80 -6.55 0.79
CA ILE A 84 -9.42 -6.95 1.07
C ILE A 84 -9.20 -8.43 0.76
N ASN A 85 -8.29 -8.73 -0.17
CA ASN A 85 -7.92 -10.10 -0.51
C ASN A 85 -6.91 -10.67 0.50
N ILE A 86 -7.42 -11.18 1.62
CA ILE A 86 -6.61 -11.72 2.73
C ILE A 86 -5.59 -12.77 2.27
N LYS A 87 -5.92 -13.60 1.27
CA LYS A 87 -5.01 -14.65 0.78
C LYS A 87 -3.71 -14.07 0.18
N GLN A 88 -3.78 -12.91 -0.46
CA GLN A 88 -2.58 -12.23 -0.98
C GLN A 88 -1.70 -11.73 0.17
N PHE A 89 -2.31 -11.15 1.21
CA PHE A 89 -1.58 -10.72 2.41
C PHE A 89 -0.99 -11.90 3.20
N GLU A 90 -1.67 -13.05 3.26
CA GLU A 90 -1.14 -14.30 3.83
C GLU A 90 0.12 -14.77 3.08
N HIS A 91 0.10 -14.74 1.76
CA HIS A 91 1.25 -15.10 0.94
C HIS A 91 2.45 -14.16 1.17
N LEU A 92 2.19 -12.86 1.35
CA LEU A 92 3.25 -11.89 1.68
C LEU A 92 3.81 -12.09 3.09
N LYS A 93 2.95 -12.40 4.07
CA LYS A 93 3.37 -12.67 5.45
C LYS A 93 4.39 -13.80 5.53
N GLY A 94 4.21 -14.86 4.72
CA GLY A 94 5.13 -16.00 4.66
C GLY A 94 6.49 -15.71 4.01
N ASN A 95 6.61 -14.65 3.19
CA ASN A 95 7.78 -14.40 2.36
C ASN A 95 8.76 -13.35 2.89
N LYS A 96 8.32 -12.42 3.75
CA LYS A 96 9.17 -11.38 4.42
C LYS A 96 8.43 -10.44 5.39
N PHE A 97 7.11 -10.48 5.45
CA PHE A 97 6.29 -9.52 6.19
C PHE A 97 5.54 -10.17 7.37
N SER A 98 6.29 -10.76 8.30
CA SER A 98 5.74 -11.50 9.46
C SER A 98 4.75 -10.71 10.31
N ASP A 99 4.85 -9.38 10.27
CA ASP A 99 4.19 -8.47 11.18
C ASP A 99 2.85 -7.96 10.64
N ILE A 100 2.40 -8.44 9.48
CA ILE A 100 1.05 -8.14 9.01
C ILE A 100 0.04 -8.77 9.98
N ASP A 101 -0.85 -7.95 10.57
CA ASP A 101 -1.97 -8.43 11.36
C ASP A 101 -3.15 -8.78 10.45
N LEU A 102 -3.22 -10.06 10.08
CA LEU A 102 -4.30 -10.59 9.25
C LEU A 102 -5.67 -10.49 9.92
N ASN A 103 -5.75 -10.47 11.25
CA ASN A 103 -7.02 -10.31 11.95
C ASN A 103 -7.49 -8.85 11.89
N CYS A 104 -6.56 -7.89 11.99
CA CYS A 104 -6.86 -6.49 11.73
C CYS A 104 -7.38 -6.30 10.29
N LEU A 105 -6.71 -6.85 9.28
CA LEU A 105 -7.17 -6.76 7.89
C LEU A 105 -8.59 -7.35 7.70
N LYS A 106 -8.89 -8.48 8.34
CA LYS A 106 -10.24 -9.09 8.34
C LYS A 106 -11.30 -8.22 9.02
N SER A 107 -10.91 -7.40 10.00
CA SER A 107 -11.83 -6.48 10.69
C SER A 107 -12.19 -5.24 9.85
N ILE A 108 -11.27 -4.79 8.98
CA ILE A 108 -11.55 -3.72 8.01
C ILE A 108 -12.49 -4.25 6.92
N GLN A 109 -12.20 -5.44 6.38
CA GLN A 109 -13.00 -6.15 5.38
C GLN A 109 -13.08 -5.46 4.00
N VAL A 110 -13.47 -4.20 3.95
CA VAL A 110 -13.68 -3.40 2.74
C VAL A 110 -13.16 -1.98 2.97
N LEU A 111 -12.51 -1.40 1.96
CA LEU A 111 -12.17 0.01 1.88
C LEU A 111 -13.12 0.69 0.90
N GLU A 112 -14.17 1.34 1.40
CA GLU A 112 -15.22 1.94 0.56
C GLU A 112 -14.71 3.19 -0.16
N HIS A 113 -13.72 3.87 0.43
CA HIS A 113 -13.13 5.07 -0.14
C HIS A 113 -11.62 4.92 -0.29
N CYS A 114 -11.08 5.47 -1.38
CA CYS A 114 -9.68 5.30 -1.72
C CYS A 114 -8.72 5.95 -0.70
N ASN A 115 -9.17 6.98 0.01
CA ASN A 115 -8.43 7.59 1.12
C ASN A 115 -8.36 6.71 2.38
N GLU A 116 -9.25 5.72 2.53
CA GLU A 116 -9.22 4.75 3.64
C GLU A 116 -8.08 3.75 3.54
N THR A 117 -7.36 3.72 2.41
CA THR A 117 -6.18 2.87 2.21
C THR A 117 -5.11 3.10 3.28
N MET A 118 -5.07 4.29 3.89
CA MET A 118 -4.23 4.58 5.05
C MET A 118 -4.52 3.69 6.27
N LEU A 119 -5.75 3.18 6.43
CA LEU A 119 -6.14 2.29 7.53
C LEU A 119 -5.37 0.96 7.49
N LEU A 120 -4.95 0.51 6.31
CA LEU A 120 -4.13 -0.70 6.21
C LEU A 120 -2.79 -0.54 6.94
N ARG A 121 -2.26 0.68 7.08
CA ARG A 121 -1.04 0.98 7.85
C ARG A 121 -1.18 0.67 9.34
N THR A 122 -2.42 0.59 9.86
CA THR A 122 -2.64 0.27 11.28
C THR A 122 -2.67 -1.23 11.53
N CYS A 123 -2.74 -2.07 10.49
CA CYS A 123 -2.83 -3.53 10.61
C CYS A 123 -1.46 -4.20 10.68
N ASN A 124 -0.67 -3.81 11.68
CA ASN A 124 0.62 -4.41 12.00
C ASN A 124 0.58 -4.98 13.44
N ALA A 125 1.31 -6.09 13.65
CA ALA A 125 1.42 -6.84 14.89
C ALA A 125 2.78 -6.63 15.58
#